data_AF-A0A971DPZ7-F1
#
_entry.id   AF-A0A971DPZ7-F1
#
_cell.length_a   1.000
_cell.length_b   1.000
_cell.length_c   1.000
_cell.angle_alpha   90.00
_cell.angle_beta   90.00
_cell.angle_gamma   90.00
#
_symmetry.space_group_name_H-M   'P 1'
#
loop_
_entity.id
_entity.type
_entity.pdbx_description
1 polymer ?
#
loop_
_entity_poly.entity_id
_entity_poly.type
_entity_poly.pdbx_seq_one_letter_code
_entity_poly.pdbx_strand_id
1 'polypeptide(L)'
;MNTRQSNKLDIKGQNIYIGIDVHLKSWSVAVLSEHSVLKRVSQSPSPESLHKFLTTHYPGADYHSVYEAGFSGFWIHEKLVTLG
;
A
#
# COMPACT_ATOMS: atom_id res chain seq x y z
N MET A 1 17.95 27.76 7.99
CA MET A 1 16.71 26.99 8.25
C MET A 1 16.28 26.37 6.95
N ASN A 2 16.56 25.08 6.71
CA ASN A 2 16.22 24.42 5.46
C ASN A 2 14.74 24.03 5.48
N THR A 3 13.90 24.80 4.79
CA THR A 3 12.52 24.42 4.52
C THR A 3 12.52 23.20 3.60
N ARG A 4 12.34 22.02 4.19
CA ARG A 4 11.95 20.82 3.44
C ARG A 4 10.60 21.13 2.79
N GLN A 5 10.60 21.47 1.50
CA GLN A 5 9.39 21.47 0.69
C GLN A 5 8.90 20.03 0.60
N SER A 6 8.06 19.63 1.54
CA SER A 6 7.19 18.47 1.38
C SER A 6 6.24 18.87 0.26
N ASN A 7 6.49 18.40 -0.96
CA ASN A 7 5.51 18.48 -2.04
C ASN A 7 4.36 17.57 -1.61
N LYS A 8 3.47 18.12 -0.77
CA LYS A 8 2.34 17.41 -0.18
C LYS A 8 1.35 17.27 -1.32
N LEU A 9 1.59 16.25 -2.14
CA LEU A 9 0.60 15.76 -3.09
C LEU A 9 -0.69 15.62 -2.28
N ASP A 10 -1.72 16.34 -2.68
CA ASP A 10 -3.04 16.22 -2.06
C ASP A 10 -3.64 14.91 -2.58
N ILE A 11 -3.27 13.81 -1.93
CA ILE A 11 -3.71 12.44 -2.26
C ILE A 11 -5.01 12.11 -1.52
N LYS A 12 -5.57 13.08 -0.80
CA LYS A 12 -6.72 12.86 0.05
C LYS A 12 -7.95 12.58 -0.81
N GLY A 13 -8.57 11.41 -0.64
CA GLY A 13 -9.71 10.97 -1.44
C GLY A 13 -9.35 10.55 -2.87
N GLN A 14 -8.06 10.34 -3.18
CA GLN A 14 -7.66 9.69 -4.43
C GLN A 14 -7.59 8.17 -4.24
N ASN A 15 -8.04 7.44 -5.24
CA ASN A 15 -7.95 5.99 -5.27
C ASN A 15 -6.50 5.55 -5.49
N ILE A 16 -5.99 4.73 -4.58
CA ILE A 16 -4.68 4.08 -4.68
C ILE A 16 -4.90 2.58 -4.75
N TYR A 17 -4.47 1.98 -5.86
CA TYR A 17 -4.57 0.55 -6.10
C TYR A 17 -3.26 -0.13 -5.69
N ILE A 18 -3.37 -1.25 -4.98
CA ILE A 18 -2.25 -1.95 -4.36
C ILE A 18 -2.27 -3.40 -4.85
N GLY A 19 -1.34 -3.75 -5.73
CA GLY A 19 -1.09 -5.14 -6.10
C GLY A 19 -0.09 -5.75 -5.13
N ILE A 20 -0.46 -6.83 -4.45
CA ILE A 20 0.44 -7.55 -3.54
C ILE A 20 0.70 -8.92 -4.12
N ASP A 21 1.97 -9.17 -4.44
CA ASP A 21 2.47 -10.47 -4.79
C ASP A 21 3.09 -11.11 -3.53
N VAL A 22 2.36 -12.09 -3.00
CA VAL A 22 2.61 -12.68 -1.70
C VAL A 22 3.57 -13.85 -1.83
N HIS A 23 4.78 -13.69 -1.29
CA HIS A 23 5.73 -14.77 -1.11
C HIS A 23 6.04 -14.97 0.38
N LEU A 24 6.44 -16.20 0.73
CA LEU A 24 6.66 -16.62 2.13
C LEU A 24 7.66 -15.72 2.90
N LYS A 25 8.66 -15.16 2.21
CA LYS A 25 9.75 -14.39 2.84
C LYS A 25 9.62 -12.87 2.65
N SER A 26 8.84 -12.43 1.68
CA SER A 26 8.73 -11.01 1.31
C SER A 26 7.49 -10.79 0.46
N TRP A 27 6.89 -9.62 0.55
CA TRP A 27 5.85 -9.19 -0.37
C TRP A 27 6.41 -8.21 -1.38
N SER A 28 6.11 -8.44 -2.65
CA SER A 28 6.33 -7.48 -3.71
C SER A 28 5.04 -6.67 -3.87
N VAL A 29 5.10 -5.38 -3.58
CA VAL A 29 3.94 -4.49 -3.60
C VAL A 29 4.09 -3.46 -4.72
N ALA A 30 3.11 -3.41 -5.59
CA ALA A 30 2.95 -2.37 -6.60
C ALA A 30 1.87 -1.39 -6.13
N VAL A 31 2.21 -0.11 -6.06
CA VAL A 31 1.28 0.99 -5.76
C VAL A 31 1.00 1.73 -7.06
N LEU A 32 -0.27 1.84 -7.40
CA LEU A 32 -0.76 2.46 -8.62
C LEU A 32 -1.77 3.57 -8.29
N SER A 33 -1.73 4.62 -9.11
CA SER A 33 -2.82 5.58 -9.25
C SER A 33 -3.72 5.16 -10.40
N GLU A 34 -4.81 5.89 -10.64
CA GLU A 34 -5.69 5.64 -11.79
C GLU A 34 -4.97 5.65 -13.15
N HIS A 35 -3.88 6.42 -13.26
CA HIS A 35 -3.23 6.69 -14.55
C HIS A 35 -1.82 6.12 -14.66
N SER A 36 -1.17 5.75 -13.55
CA SER A 36 0.23 5.32 -13.59
C SER A 36 0.65 4.52 -12.37
N VAL A 37 1.72 3.74 -12.55
CA VAL A 37 2.40 3.08 -11.43
C VAL A 37 3.21 4.12 -10.67
N LEU A 38 2.88 4.31 -9.40
CA LEU A 38 3.56 5.28 -8.54
C LEU A 38 4.85 4.69 -7.98
N LYS A 39 4.79 3.43 -7.51
CA LYS A 39 5.94 2.81 -6.85
C LYS A 39 5.85 1.28 -6.86
N ARG A 40 7.01 0.63 -6.82
CA ARG A 40 7.15 -0.79 -6.49
C ARG A 40 8.08 -0.92 -5.30
N VAL A 41 7.70 -1.70 -4.31
CA VAL A 41 8.51 -1.96 -3.11
C VAL A 41 8.51 -3.45 -2.80
N SER A 42 9.63 -3.94 -2.28
CA SER A 42 9.69 -5.24 -1.62
C SER A 42 9.81 -4.99 -0.13
N GLN A 43 8.98 -5.66 0.67
CA GLN A 43 8.97 -5.51 2.12
C GLN A 43 8.69 -6.83 2.81
N SER A 44 8.86 -6.85 4.14
CA SER A 44 8.50 -8.00 4.97
C SER A 44 7.02 -8.36 4.79
N PRO A 45 6.65 -9.65 4.87
CA PRO A 45 5.30 -10.14 4.64
C PRO A 45 4.37 -9.83 5.82
N SER A 46 4.17 -8.55 6.13
CA SER A 46 3.40 -8.06 7.26
C SER A 46 2.39 -6.99 6.80
N PRO A 47 1.08 -7.19 7.08
CA PRO A 47 0.06 -6.17 6.85
C PRO A 47 0.37 -4.85 7.55
N GLU A 48 0.93 -4.89 8.76
CA GLU A 48 1.28 -3.71 9.56
C GLU A 48 2.39 -2.89 8.90
N SER A 49 3.38 -3.58 8.32
CA SER A 49 4.46 -2.92 7.57
C SER A 49 3.92 -2.22 6.33
N LEU A 50 3.02 -2.89 5.60
CA LEU A 50 2.33 -2.33 4.44
C LEU A 50 1.46 -1.13 4.82
N HIS A 51 0.62 -1.25 5.84
CA HIS A 51 -0.25 -0.16 6.30
C HIS A 51 0.57 1.05 6.73
N LYS A 52 1.65 0.86 7.50
CA LYS A 52 2.56 1.94 7.89
C LYS A 52 3.20 2.61 6.68
N PHE A 53 3.63 1.84 5.69
CA PHE A 53 4.16 2.38 4.45
C PHE A 53 3.12 3.23 3.70
N LEU A 54 1.90 2.73 3.53
CA LEU A 54 0.83 3.40 2.82
C LEU A 54 0.44 4.73 3.51
N THR A 55 0.14 4.68 4.80
CA THR A 55 -0.25 5.88 5.57
C THR A 55 0.86 6.92 5.67
N THR A 56 2.13 6.53 5.65
CA THR A 56 3.25 7.47 5.64
C THR A 56 3.43 8.16 4.29
N HIS A 57 3.26 7.43 3.18
CA HIS A 57 3.54 7.93 1.84
C HIS A 57 2.32 8.51 1.12
N TYR A 58 1.13 8.01 1.39
CA TYR A 58 -0.12 8.34 0.72
C TYR A 58 -1.24 8.70 1.73
N PRO A 59 -0.98 9.60 2.69
CA PRO A 59 -1.92 9.86 3.79
C PRO A 59 -3.28 10.35 3.26
N GLY A 60 -4.35 9.70 3.70
CA GLY A 60 -5.74 10.07 3.39
C GLY A 60 -6.25 9.61 2.02
N ALA A 61 -5.50 8.77 1.31
CA ALA A 61 -5.97 8.09 0.10
C ALA A 61 -6.97 6.98 0.42
N ASP A 62 -7.79 6.63 -0.57
CA ASP A 62 -8.67 5.46 -0.51
C ASP A 62 -7.94 4.26 -1.10
N TYR A 63 -7.72 3.23 -0.28
CA TYR A 63 -6.87 2.10 -0.64
C TYR A 63 -7.68 0.92 -1.18
N HIS A 64 -7.27 0.39 -2.33
CA HIS A 64 -7.84 -0.81 -2.94
C HIS A 64 -6.76 -1.86 -3.15
N SER A 65 -6.76 -2.92 -2.36
CA SER A 65 -5.75 -3.99 -2.44
C SER A 65 -6.23 -5.21 -3.21
N VAL A 66 -5.36 -5.79 -4.03
CA VAL A 66 -5.58 -7.07 -4.73
C VAL A 66 -4.37 -7.98 -4.52
N TYR A 67 -4.63 -9.27 -4.27
CA TYR A 67 -3.60 -10.30 -4.15
C TYR A 67 -4.20 -11.69 -4.38
N GLU A 68 -3.35 -12.69 -4.62
CA GLU A 68 -3.82 -14.06 -4.83
C GLU A 68 -4.21 -14.74 -3.51
N ALA A 69 -5.52 -14.90 -3.30
CA ALA A 69 -6.08 -15.54 -2.11
C ALA A 69 -5.97 -17.07 -2.12
N GLY A 70 -5.55 -17.71 -3.23
CA GLY A 70 -5.42 -19.17 -3.30
C GLY A 70 -4.37 -19.72 -2.33
N PHE A 71 -3.13 -19.26 -2.48
CA PHE A 71 -2.02 -19.66 -1.61
C PHE A 71 -2.12 -19.06 -0.19
N SER A 72 -2.68 -17.84 -0.09
CA SER A 72 -2.58 -17.02 1.11
C SER A 72 -3.88 -16.90 1.92
N GLY A 73 -5.02 -17.35 1.40
CA GLY A 73 -6.34 -17.12 2.00
C GLY A 73 -6.76 -15.64 2.02
N PHE A 74 -7.84 -15.32 2.73
CA PHE A 74 -8.41 -13.95 2.79
C PHE A 74 -7.92 -13.09 3.97
N TRP A 75 -7.12 -13.67 4.87
CA TRP A 75 -6.75 -13.01 6.14
C TRP A 75 -5.96 -11.71 5.96
N ILE A 76 -5.21 -11.55 4.87
CA ILE A 76 -4.45 -10.32 4.60
C ILE A 76 -5.42 -9.17 4.31
N HIS A 77 -6.44 -9.40 3.47
CA HIS A 77 -7.48 -8.41 3.20
C HIS A 77 -8.24 -8.06 4.47
N GLU A 78 -8.68 -9.07 5.23
CA GLU A 78 -9.41 -8.86 6.49
C GLU A 78 -8.60 -8.02 7.47
N LYS A 79 -7.30 -8.32 7.61
CA LYS A 79 -6.41 -7.55 8.49
C LYS A 79 -6.24 -6.10 8.01
N LEU A 80 -6.07 -5.87 6.71
CA LEU A 80 -5.99 -4.52 6.16
C LEU A 80 -7.26 -3.72 6.43
N VAL A 81 -8.44 -4.32 6.24
CA VAL A 81 -9.74 -3.68 6.55
C VAL A 81 -9.84 -3.31 8.03
N THR A 82 -9.30 -4.13 8.95
CA THR A 82 -9.30 -3.77 10.39
C THR A 82 -8.35 -2.62 10.76
N LEU A 83 -7.34 -2.35 9.94
CA LEU A 83 -6.36 -1.30 10.20
C LEU A 83 -6.82 0.09 9.73
N GLY A 84 -7.74 0.15 8.76
CA GLY A 84 -8.29 1.37 8.18
C GLY A 84 -7.62 1.73 6.86
#